data_AF-A0AA38P805-F1
#
_entry.id   AF-A0AA38P805-F1
#
_cell.length_a   1.000
_cell.length_b   1.000
_cell.length_c   1.000
_cell.angle_alpha   90.00
_cell.angle_beta   90.00
_cell.angle_gamma   90.00
#
_symmetry.space_group_name_H-M   'P 1'
#
loop_
_entity.id
_entity.type
_entity.pdbx_description
1 polymer ?
#
loop_
_entity_poly.entity_id
_entity_poly.type
_entity_poly.pdbx_seq_one_letter_code
_entity_poly.pdbx_strand_id
1 'polypeptide(L)'
;MALVVYPADESIKKAAKEGADLLHNLRPEASFTFKQKHHRRGKFPQISAGIAHGGGRTKPANIVQNSNNAAVVNQLVTSSAFQKLSGFTTGVLKAWEPRLYNYNSKHFEQLLTSDQTLTRLFANSVLPVSAWNFGPRTVCLPHIDFGNLPFNLCWIWSLGDFNWTQGGHLILWDLKIVIEFPPGSLVGIPSGVCRHSNTTIGKETRYSFTQYAPGANFRWVDHGFQTEEAYLDSPEALQAEKIWKQERWKMGLGLFSTLEELGLDVGR
;
A
#
# COMPACT_ATOMS: atom_id res chain seq x y z
N MET A 1 13.24 6.95 -1.57
CA MET A 1 12.48 7.99 -2.30
C MET A 1 11.08 8.09 -1.72
N ALA A 2 10.49 9.29 -1.65
CA ALA A 2 9.04 9.49 -1.49
C ALA A 2 8.55 10.34 -2.66
N LEU A 3 7.46 9.93 -3.32
CA LEU A 3 6.90 10.64 -4.48
C LEU A 3 5.49 11.13 -4.13
N VAL A 4 5.27 12.44 -4.21
CA VAL A 4 3.95 13.06 -4.01
C VAL A 4 3.42 13.52 -5.35
N VAL A 5 2.18 13.15 -5.66
CA VAL A 5 1.51 13.46 -6.92
C VAL A 5 0.24 14.22 -6.62
N TYR A 6 0.10 15.38 -7.26
CA TYR A 6 -1.10 16.20 -7.26
C TYR A 6 -1.76 16.07 -8.64
N PRO A 7 -2.74 15.16 -8.82
CA PRO A 7 -3.35 14.94 -10.13
C PRO A 7 -3.99 16.22 -10.65
N ALA A 8 -3.63 16.64 -11.86
CA ALA A 8 -4.31 17.73 -12.56
C ALA A 8 -5.60 17.25 -13.25
N ASP A 9 -5.70 15.95 -13.53
CA ASP A 9 -6.84 15.33 -14.20
C ASP A 9 -8.11 15.40 -13.34
N GLU A 10 -9.12 16.13 -13.82
CA GLU A 10 -10.41 16.32 -13.15
C GLU A 10 -11.18 15.01 -12.96
N SER A 11 -11.01 14.03 -13.84
CA SER A 11 -11.64 12.71 -13.69
C SER A 11 -11.07 11.92 -12.50
N ILE A 12 -9.79 12.13 -12.20
CA ILE A 12 -9.11 11.51 -11.05
C ILE A 12 -9.48 12.24 -9.76
N LYS A 13 -9.53 13.57 -9.77
CA LYS A 13 -10.03 14.35 -8.62
C LYS A 13 -11.47 13.97 -8.28
N LYS A 14 -12.33 13.84 -9.29
CA LYS A 14 -13.70 13.36 -9.14
C LYS A 14 -13.74 11.95 -8.54
N ALA A 15 -12.91 11.03 -9.04
CA ALA A 15 -12.83 9.67 -8.48
C ALA A 15 -12.38 9.66 -7.01
N ALA A 16 -11.46 10.55 -6.61
CA ALA A 16 -11.05 10.69 -5.22
C ALA A 16 -12.20 11.18 -4.32
N LYS A 17 -12.97 12.18 -4.79
CA LYS A 17 -14.17 12.65 -4.09
C LYS A 17 -15.22 11.53 -3.97
N GLU A 18 -15.54 10.86 -5.06
CA GLU A 18 -16.49 9.73 -5.07
C GLU A 18 -16.03 8.59 -4.16
N GLY A 19 -14.73 8.31 -4.10
CA GLY A 19 -14.16 7.32 -3.19
C GLY A 19 -14.31 7.71 -1.71
N ALA A 20 -14.14 8.99 -1.37
CA ALA A 20 -14.41 9.49 -0.01
C ALA A 20 -15.90 9.35 0.36
N ASP A 21 -16.79 9.78 -0.54
CA ASP A 21 -18.24 9.70 -0.35
C ASP A 21 -18.70 8.23 -0.21
N LEU A 22 -18.12 7.32 -1.00
CA LEU A 22 -18.40 5.88 -0.90
C LEU A 22 -17.92 5.28 0.44
N LEU A 23 -16.75 5.67 0.92
CA LEU A 23 -16.27 5.22 2.25
C LEU A 23 -17.16 5.76 3.37
N HIS A 24 -17.63 7.00 3.27
CA HIS A 24 -18.59 7.56 4.22
C HIS A 24 -19.89 6.75 4.23
N ASN A 25 -20.46 6.48 3.06
CA ASN A 25 -21.75 5.81 2.90
C ASN A 25 -21.72 4.33 3.28
N LEU A 26 -20.65 3.60 2.97
CA LEU A 26 -20.53 2.17 3.29
C LEU A 26 -20.07 1.90 4.73
N ARG A 27 -19.59 2.92 5.45
CA ARG A 27 -19.11 2.74 6.83
C ARG A 27 -20.18 2.18 7.78
N PRO A 28 -21.45 2.62 7.78
CA PRO A 28 -22.49 2.06 8.64
C PRO A 28 -22.86 0.61 8.28
N GLU A 29 -22.64 0.19 7.03
CA GLU A 29 -22.89 -1.18 6.56
C GLU A 29 -21.77 -2.16 6.96
N ALA A 30 -20.56 -1.64 7.17
CA ALA A 30 -19.40 -2.42 7.58
C ALA A 30 -19.44 -2.83 9.06
N SER A 31 -18.97 -4.04 9.34
CA SER A 31 -18.85 -4.59 10.69
C SER A 31 -17.38 -4.64 11.12
N PHE A 32 -17.00 -3.73 12.03
CA PHE A 32 -15.63 -3.61 12.51
C PHE A 32 -15.46 -4.21 13.91
N THR A 33 -14.53 -5.16 14.02
CA THR A 33 -14.05 -5.66 15.32
C THR A 33 -13.32 -4.57 16.10
N PHE A 34 -13.12 -4.79 17.41
CA PHE A 34 -12.32 -3.87 18.24
C PHE A 34 -10.93 -3.61 17.64
N LYS A 35 -10.24 -4.67 17.18
CA LYS A 35 -8.90 -4.57 16.57
C LYS A 35 -8.89 -3.82 15.23
N GLN A 36 -10.01 -3.77 14.51
CA GLN A 36 -10.14 -2.98 13.29
C GLN A 36 -10.45 -1.51 13.55
N LYS A 37 -10.97 -1.15 14.74
CA LYS A 37 -11.20 0.24 15.18
C LYS A 37 -10.03 0.81 15.98
N HIS A 38 -9.30 -0.05 16.68
CA HIS A 38 -8.22 0.29 17.59
C HIS A 38 -7.00 -0.58 17.29
N HIS A 39 -6.04 0.00 16.59
CA HIS A 39 -4.84 -0.70 16.17
C HIS A 39 -3.60 0.18 16.34
N ARG A 40 -2.42 -0.42 16.20
CA ARG A 40 -1.11 0.26 16.34
C ARG A 40 -0.97 1.55 15.51
N ARG A 41 -1.71 1.68 14.41
CA ARG A 41 -1.65 2.84 13.52
C ARG A 41 -2.55 3.99 13.98
N GLY A 42 -3.45 3.80 14.96
CA GLY A 42 -4.43 4.82 15.36
C GLY A 42 -5.81 4.26 15.70
N LYS A 43 -6.74 5.17 15.97
CA LYS A 43 -8.14 4.87 16.34
C LYS A 43 -9.10 5.25 15.22
N PHE A 44 -9.20 4.39 14.21
CA PHE A 44 -10.16 4.55 13.11
C PHE A 44 -10.49 3.16 12.53
N PRO A 45 -11.67 2.97 11.92
CA PRO A 45 -12.05 1.70 11.31
C PRO A 45 -11.30 1.45 10.00
N GLN A 46 -10.80 0.23 9.82
CA GLN A 46 -10.04 -0.18 8.64
C GLN A 46 -10.44 -1.58 8.15
N ILE A 47 -10.57 -1.73 6.83
CA ILE A 47 -10.74 -3.02 6.15
C ILE A 47 -9.67 -3.16 5.07
N SER A 48 -9.12 -4.36 4.91
CA SER A 48 -8.14 -4.69 3.87
C SER A 48 -8.57 -5.92 3.09
N ALA A 49 -8.21 -5.97 1.82
CA ALA A 49 -8.49 -7.09 0.94
C ALA A 49 -7.29 -7.36 0.01
N GLY A 50 -7.28 -8.53 -0.62
CA GLY A 50 -6.18 -8.99 -1.47
C GLY A 50 -5.43 -10.17 -0.85
N ILE A 51 -4.20 -10.39 -1.30
CA ILE A 51 -3.43 -11.61 -0.98
C ILE A 51 -2.34 -11.27 0.04
N ALA A 52 -2.32 -11.97 1.17
CA ALA A 52 -1.32 -11.76 2.21
C ALA A 52 -0.83 -13.08 2.80
N HIS A 53 0.45 -13.09 3.17
CA HIS A 53 1.13 -14.18 3.83
C HIS A 53 1.70 -13.71 5.19
N GLY A 54 1.57 -14.54 6.22
CA GLY A 54 1.97 -14.22 7.60
C GLY A 54 0.88 -14.50 8.63
N GLY A 55 1.18 -14.22 9.91
CA GLY A 55 0.26 -14.45 11.03
C GLY A 55 0.04 -15.94 11.36
N GLY A 56 1.06 -16.77 11.17
CA GLY A 56 1.00 -18.22 11.41
C GLY A 56 0.43 -19.04 10.25
N ARG A 57 0.14 -18.40 9.10
CA ARG A 57 -0.26 -19.10 7.88
C ARG A 57 0.94 -19.81 7.26
N THR A 58 0.70 -21.00 6.73
CA THR A 58 1.71 -21.83 6.04
C THR A 58 1.86 -21.52 4.55
N LYS A 59 0.93 -20.75 3.98
CA LYS A 59 1.01 -20.27 2.59
C LYS A 59 0.27 -18.93 2.40
N PRO A 60 0.52 -18.18 1.31
CA PRO A 60 -0.28 -17.02 0.93
C PRO A 60 -1.77 -17.37 0.76
N ALA A 61 -2.65 -16.44 1.13
CA ALA A 61 -4.10 -16.61 0.96
C ALA A 61 -4.80 -15.27 0.78
N ASN A 62 -6.01 -15.30 0.20
CA ASN A 62 -6.90 -14.14 0.17
C ASN A 62 -7.29 -13.74 1.61
N ILE A 63 -7.29 -12.44 1.90
CA ILE A 63 -7.76 -11.92 3.19
C ILE A 63 -9.27 -12.18 3.31
N VAL A 64 -9.64 -13.04 4.26
CA VAL A 64 -11.03 -13.39 4.54
C VAL A 64 -11.72 -12.27 5.31
N GLN A 65 -12.92 -11.91 4.86
CA GLN A 65 -13.81 -10.96 5.51
C GLN A 65 -15.07 -11.66 6.02
N ASN A 66 -15.71 -11.09 7.06
CA ASN A 66 -17.08 -11.48 7.40
C ASN A 66 -18.05 -11.10 6.26
N SER A 67 -19.27 -11.64 6.26
CA SER A 67 -20.25 -11.43 5.18
C SER A 67 -20.50 -9.95 4.86
N ASN A 68 -20.67 -9.12 5.89
CA ASN A 68 -20.95 -7.68 5.71
C ASN A 68 -19.75 -6.97 5.08
N ASN A 69 -18.55 -7.23 5.59
CA ASN A 69 -17.33 -6.61 5.07
C ASN A 69 -16.97 -7.14 3.68
N ALA A 70 -17.29 -8.40 3.35
CA ALA A 70 -17.10 -8.94 2.01
C ALA A 70 -17.99 -8.20 0.99
N ALA A 71 -19.25 -7.93 1.34
CA ALA A 71 -20.15 -7.12 0.51
C ALA A 71 -19.62 -5.68 0.34
N VAL A 72 -19.18 -5.03 1.44
CA VAL A 72 -18.58 -3.69 1.39
C VAL A 72 -17.32 -3.67 0.52
N VAL A 73 -16.40 -4.63 0.69
CA VAL A 73 -15.18 -4.74 -0.12
C VAL A 73 -15.53 -4.94 -1.60
N ASN A 74 -16.52 -5.77 -1.92
CA ASN A 74 -16.95 -5.97 -3.29
C ASN A 74 -17.46 -4.66 -3.91
N GLN A 75 -18.28 -3.88 -3.18
CA GLN A 75 -18.75 -2.57 -3.65
C GLN A 75 -17.58 -1.59 -3.85
N LEU A 76 -16.61 -1.56 -2.94
CA LEU A 76 -15.42 -0.71 -3.06
C LEU A 76 -14.60 -1.08 -4.31
N VAL A 77 -14.28 -2.36 -4.48
CA VAL A 77 -13.42 -2.86 -5.58
C VAL A 77 -14.08 -2.75 -6.95
N THR A 78 -15.39 -2.94 -7.02
CA THR A 78 -16.16 -2.84 -8.28
C THR A 78 -16.54 -1.40 -8.64
N SER A 79 -16.40 -0.45 -7.70
CA SER A 79 -16.68 0.96 -7.98
C SER A 79 -15.73 1.56 -9.02
N SER A 80 -16.27 2.40 -9.90
CA SER A 80 -15.45 3.15 -10.86
C SER A 80 -14.40 4.04 -10.17
N ALA A 81 -14.74 4.61 -9.01
CA ALA A 81 -13.85 5.44 -8.22
C ALA A 81 -12.56 4.70 -7.85
N PHE A 82 -12.65 3.58 -7.12
CA PHE A 82 -11.44 2.86 -6.68
C PHE A 82 -10.73 2.14 -7.82
N GLN A 83 -11.43 1.73 -8.89
CA GLN A 83 -10.75 1.22 -10.09
C GLN A 83 -9.88 2.30 -10.74
N LYS A 84 -10.37 3.54 -10.87
CA LYS A 84 -9.58 4.67 -11.40
C LYS A 84 -8.41 5.02 -10.49
N LEU A 85 -8.64 5.14 -9.18
CA LEU A 85 -7.58 5.44 -8.22
C LEU A 85 -6.49 4.36 -8.22
N SER A 86 -6.89 3.08 -8.28
CA SER A 86 -5.96 1.95 -8.39
C SER A 86 -5.16 1.99 -9.70
N GLY A 87 -5.84 2.21 -10.83
CA GLY A 87 -5.19 2.29 -12.13
C GLY A 87 -4.22 3.47 -12.24
N PHE A 88 -4.60 4.63 -11.69
CA PHE A 88 -3.74 5.81 -11.65
C PHE A 88 -2.49 5.55 -10.81
N THR A 89 -2.64 4.97 -9.61
CA THR A 89 -1.50 4.54 -8.78
C THR A 89 -0.54 3.65 -9.57
N THR A 90 -1.06 2.64 -10.26
CA THR A 90 -0.26 1.71 -11.07
C THR A 90 0.45 2.42 -12.22
N GLY A 91 -0.23 3.36 -12.88
CA GLY A 91 0.35 4.19 -13.93
C GLY A 91 1.50 5.06 -13.43
N VAL A 92 1.32 5.72 -12.29
CA VAL A 92 2.38 6.51 -11.63
C VAL A 92 3.57 5.62 -11.28
N LEU A 93 3.34 4.46 -10.66
CA LEU A 93 4.41 3.51 -10.34
C LEU A 93 5.16 3.07 -11.61
N LYS A 94 4.44 2.76 -12.70
CA LYS A 94 5.05 2.34 -13.96
C LYS A 94 5.86 3.45 -14.62
N ALA A 95 5.39 4.69 -14.56
CA ALA A 95 6.04 5.84 -15.20
C ALA A 95 7.29 6.29 -14.43
N TRP A 96 7.19 6.38 -13.10
CA TRP A 96 8.28 6.89 -12.27
C TRP A 96 9.28 5.80 -11.87
N GLU A 97 8.81 4.57 -11.69
CA GLU A 97 9.63 3.45 -11.16
C GLU A 97 9.44 2.17 -11.98
N PRO A 98 9.73 2.17 -13.29
CA PRO A 98 9.43 1.05 -14.19
C PRO A 98 10.11 -0.26 -13.77
N ARG A 99 11.32 -0.21 -13.20
CA ARG A 99 12.00 -1.41 -12.68
C ARG A 99 11.29 -1.97 -11.46
N LEU A 100 10.90 -1.12 -10.51
CA LEU A 100 10.12 -1.54 -9.34
C LEU A 100 8.72 -2.05 -9.74
N TYR A 101 8.07 -1.41 -10.71
CA TYR A 101 6.82 -1.89 -11.31
C TYR A 101 6.99 -3.32 -11.84
N ASN A 102 8.00 -3.55 -12.68
CA ASN A 102 8.27 -4.87 -13.26
C ASN A 102 8.59 -5.92 -12.19
N TYR A 103 9.35 -5.55 -11.16
CA TYR A 103 9.61 -6.40 -10.01
C TYR A 103 8.30 -6.83 -9.33
N ASN A 104 7.41 -5.89 -9.00
CA ASN A 104 6.12 -6.21 -8.39
C ASN A 104 5.24 -7.07 -9.32
N SER A 105 5.12 -6.68 -10.60
CA SER A 105 4.31 -7.40 -11.58
C SER A 105 4.76 -8.84 -11.71
N LYS A 106 6.06 -9.09 -11.91
CA LYS A 106 6.61 -10.43 -12.09
C LYS A 106 6.32 -11.34 -10.89
N HIS A 107 6.62 -10.88 -9.67
CA HIS A 107 6.38 -11.69 -8.48
C HIS A 107 4.90 -11.95 -8.25
N PHE A 108 4.05 -10.94 -8.54
CA PHE A 108 2.62 -11.11 -8.35
C PHE A 108 2.00 -12.09 -9.37
N GLU A 109 2.42 -12.05 -10.63
CA GLU A 109 1.99 -13.06 -11.62
C GLU A 109 2.47 -14.47 -11.26
N GLN A 110 3.72 -14.61 -10.81
CA GLN A 110 4.25 -15.92 -10.39
C GLN A 110 3.43 -16.48 -9.22
N LEU A 111 3.10 -15.63 -8.24
CA LEU A 111 2.25 -16.01 -7.12
C LEU A 111 0.86 -16.46 -7.58
N LEU A 112 0.19 -15.69 -8.41
CA LEU A 112 -1.15 -16.03 -8.92
C LEU A 112 -1.14 -17.30 -9.78
N THR A 113 -0.10 -17.50 -10.58
CA THR A 113 0.05 -18.71 -11.41
C THR A 113 0.25 -19.96 -10.54
N SER A 114 0.95 -19.83 -9.41
CA SER A 114 1.26 -20.95 -8.51
C SER A 114 0.07 -21.51 -7.74
N ASP A 115 -0.98 -20.71 -7.51
CA ASP A 115 -2.17 -21.13 -6.75
C ASP A 115 -3.43 -20.46 -7.32
N GLN A 116 -4.23 -21.23 -8.05
CA GLN A 116 -5.45 -20.76 -8.73
C GLN A 116 -6.57 -20.34 -7.76
N THR A 117 -6.42 -20.58 -6.45
CA THR A 117 -7.37 -20.08 -5.44
C THR A 117 -7.12 -18.62 -5.07
N LEU A 118 -5.97 -18.06 -5.44
CA LEU A 118 -5.62 -16.66 -5.18
C LEU A 118 -6.31 -15.74 -6.19
N THR A 119 -6.84 -14.62 -5.71
CA THR A 119 -7.59 -13.68 -6.56
C THR A 119 -6.94 -12.31 -6.54
N ARG A 120 -6.60 -11.80 -7.72
CA ARG A 120 -6.14 -10.42 -7.88
C ARG A 120 -7.28 -9.47 -7.54
N LEU A 121 -7.04 -8.58 -6.58
CA LEU A 121 -8.06 -7.66 -6.08
C LEU A 121 -8.50 -6.63 -7.14
N PHE A 122 -7.53 -5.96 -7.77
CA PHE A 122 -7.78 -5.02 -8.87
C PHE A 122 -7.04 -5.51 -10.10
N ALA A 123 -7.75 -5.75 -11.21
CA ALA A 123 -7.15 -6.21 -12.46
C ALA A 123 -6.06 -5.26 -12.98
N ASN A 124 -6.16 -3.96 -12.66
CA ASN A 124 -5.23 -2.92 -13.07
C ASN A 124 -4.17 -2.57 -12.00
N SER A 125 -3.92 -3.46 -11.03
CA SER A 125 -2.89 -3.26 -10.01
C SER A 125 -1.87 -4.40 -9.97
N VAL A 126 -0.61 -4.03 -9.75
CA VAL A 126 0.50 -4.96 -9.48
C VAL A 126 0.74 -5.17 -7.98
N LEU A 127 -0.07 -4.52 -7.12
CA LEU A 127 0.09 -4.56 -5.67
C LEU A 127 -0.91 -5.58 -5.07
N PRO A 128 -0.43 -6.56 -4.28
CA PRO A 128 -1.27 -7.66 -3.82
C PRO A 128 -2.38 -7.28 -2.84
N VAL A 129 -2.24 -6.18 -2.10
CA VAL A 129 -3.16 -5.82 -1.00
C VAL A 129 -3.59 -4.37 -1.10
N SER A 130 -4.85 -4.12 -0.76
CA SER A 130 -5.36 -2.78 -0.50
C SER A 130 -5.97 -2.65 0.90
N ALA A 131 -5.95 -1.44 1.45
CA ALA A 131 -6.63 -1.09 2.69
C ALA A 131 -7.43 0.20 2.52
N TRP A 132 -8.63 0.23 3.09
CA TRP A 132 -9.48 1.40 3.18
C TRP A 132 -9.62 1.81 4.64
N ASN A 133 -9.30 3.06 4.92
CA ASN A 133 -9.45 3.68 6.23
C ASN A 133 -10.72 4.53 6.21
N PHE A 134 -11.76 4.07 6.91
CA PHE A 134 -13.13 4.58 6.84
C PHE A 134 -13.38 5.83 7.69
N GLY A 135 -12.33 6.47 8.21
CA GLY A 135 -12.47 7.74 8.92
C GLY A 135 -13.45 7.69 10.12
N PRO A 136 -14.18 8.78 10.40
CA PRO A 136 -14.24 10.02 9.60
C PRO A 136 -12.99 10.87 9.83
N ARG A 137 -12.10 10.48 10.77
CA ARG A 137 -10.84 11.15 11.08
C ARG A 137 -9.74 10.09 11.11
N THR A 138 -9.23 9.72 9.93
CA THR A 138 -8.07 8.83 9.82
C THR A 138 -6.80 9.59 10.24
N VAL A 139 -6.49 9.54 11.53
CA VAL A 139 -5.25 10.06 12.12
C VAL A 139 -4.31 8.91 12.43
N CYS A 140 -3.19 8.85 11.71
CA CYS A 140 -2.21 7.78 11.91
C CYS A 140 -1.16 8.18 12.93
N LEU A 141 -0.97 7.38 13.98
CA LEU A 141 0.15 7.50 14.92
C LEU A 141 1.48 7.11 14.24
N PRO A 142 2.65 7.57 14.72
CA PRO A 142 3.95 7.16 14.19
C PRO A 142 4.13 5.65 14.18
N HIS A 143 4.37 5.08 13.00
CA HIS A 143 4.58 3.64 12.83
C HIS A 143 5.41 3.32 11.59
N ILE A 144 5.84 2.06 11.51
CA ILE A 144 6.46 1.43 10.32
C ILE A 144 5.61 0.22 9.96
N ASP A 145 5.38 -0.03 8.67
CA ASP A 145 4.70 -1.23 8.20
C ASP A 145 5.69 -2.37 7.98
N PHE A 146 6.29 -2.89 9.06
CA PHE A 146 7.33 -3.92 9.01
C PHE A 146 7.00 -5.19 8.21
N GLY A 147 5.71 -5.46 7.95
CA GLY A 147 5.28 -6.58 7.11
C GLY A 147 5.36 -6.31 5.60
N ASN A 148 5.54 -5.06 5.18
CA ASN A 148 5.66 -4.67 3.78
C ASN A 148 7.07 -4.95 3.25
N LEU A 149 7.17 -5.17 1.95
CA LEU A 149 8.44 -5.30 1.25
C LEU A 149 9.28 -4.01 1.46
N PRO A 150 10.48 -4.08 2.07
CA PRO A 150 11.20 -2.90 2.57
C PRO A 150 11.47 -1.80 1.53
N PHE A 151 11.87 -2.19 0.32
CA PHE A 151 12.20 -1.25 -0.76
C PHE A 151 11.01 -0.91 -1.66
N ASN A 152 9.81 -1.46 -1.40
CA ASN A 152 8.64 -1.13 -2.21
C ASN A 152 7.97 0.16 -1.74
N LEU A 153 7.18 0.76 -2.63
CA LEU A 153 6.34 1.90 -2.30
C LEU A 153 4.94 1.44 -1.89
N CYS A 154 4.54 1.87 -0.69
CA CYS A 154 3.16 1.89 -0.24
C CYS A 154 2.49 3.15 -0.78
N TRP A 155 1.44 2.97 -1.57
CA TRP A 155 0.75 4.04 -2.27
C TRP A 155 -0.49 4.45 -1.51
N ILE A 156 -0.60 5.71 -1.13
CA ILE A 156 -1.66 6.22 -0.26
C ILE A 156 -2.35 7.37 -0.96
N TRP A 157 -3.67 7.25 -1.13
CA TRP A 157 -4.55 8.34 -1.49
C TRP A 157 -5.01 9.07 -0.23
N SER A 158 -4.85 10.40 -0.21
CA SER A 158 -5.50 11.29 0.77
C SER A 158 -6.92 11.56 0.31
N LEU A 159 -7.92 11.22 1.11
CA LEU A 159 -9.34 11.36 0.74
C LEU A 159 -10.10 12.13 1.83
N GLY A 160 -11.25 12.71 1.47
CA GLY A 160 -12.12 13.47 2.38
C GLY A 160 -12.18 14.96 2.05
N ASP A 161 -12.59 15.74 3.03
CA ASP A 161 -12.72 17.20 2.92
C ASP A 161 -12.16 17.80 4.22
N PHE A 162 -10.97 18.38 4.10
CA PHE A 162 -10.23 19.00 5.20
C PHE A 162 -9.26 20.07 4.67
N ASN A 163 -8.98 21.06 5.51
CA ASN A 163 -8.01 22.11 5.24
C ASN A 163 -6.58 21.58 5.41
N TRP A 164 -6.02 21.15 4.29
CA TRP A 164 -4.69 20.54 4.20
C TRP A 164 -3.52 21.48 4.48
N THR A 165 -3.75 22.80 4.61
CA THR A 165 -2.74 23.77 5.05
C THR A 165 -2.68 23.90 6.58
N GLN A 166 -3.68 23.38 7.28
CA GLN A 166 -3.79 23.46 8.75
C GLN A 166 -3.62 22.09 9.43
N GLY A 167 -3.76 20.99 8.68
CA GLY A 167 -3.72 19.65 9.25
C GLY A 167 -3.72 18.54 8.21
N GLY A 168 -3.65 17.29 8.68
CA GLY A 168 -3.58 16.11 7.82
C GLY A 168 -2.26 15.94 7.07
N HIS A 169 -1.23 16.73 7.42
CA HIS A 169 0.10 16.68 6.81
C HIS A 169 0.73 15.30 7.01
N LEU A 170 1.39 14.78 5.98
CA LEU A 170 2.20 13.57 6.08
C LEU A 170 3.53 13.89 6.75
N ILE A 171 3.92 13.07 7.73
CA ILE A 171 5.22 13.18 8.39
C ILE A 171 6.04 11.95 8.04
N LEU A 172 7.22 12.15 7.47
CA LEU A 172 8.24 11.12 7.23
C LEU A 172 9.37 11.36 8.23
N TRP A 173 9.30 10.69 9.37
CA TRP A 173 10.12 10.99 10.54
C TRP A 173 11.62 10.80 10.30
N ASP A 174 11.98 9.69 9.66
CA ASP A 174 13.40 9.35 9.44
C ASP A 174 14.04 10.27 8.40
N LEU A 175 13.23 10.83 7.49
CA LEU A 175 13.65 11.81 6.51
C LEU A 175 13.60 13.25 7.06
N LYS A 176 12.99 13.48 8.23
CA LYS A 176 12.74 14.80 8.82
C LYS A 176 11.94 15.73 7.90
N ILE A 177 10.97 15.17 7.15
CA ILE A 177 10.13 15.91 6.21
C ILE A 177 8.68 15.92 6.70
N VAL A 178 8.05 17.09 6.57
CA VAL A 178 6.60 17.28 6.73
C VAL A 178 6.05 17.78 5.40
N ILE A 179 4.98 17.14 4.91
CA ILE A 179 4.42 17.40 3.58
C ILE A 179 2.94 17.75 3.73
N GLU A 180 2.56 18.91 3.21
CA GLU A 180 1.16 19.22 2.96
C GLU A 180 0.57 18.21 1.97
N PHE A 181 -0.47 17.49 2.41
CA PHE A 181 -1.01 16.33 1.69
C PHE A 181 -2.52 16.47 1.45
N PRO A 182 -2.91 17.26 0.42
CA PRO A 182 -4.29 17.63 0.12
C PRO A 182 -5.20 16.45 -0.16
N PRO A 183 -6.52 16.56 0.10
CA PRO A 183 -7.48 15.61 -0.43
C PRO A 183 -7.35 15.47 -1.96
N GLY A 184 -7.46 14.24 -2.46
CA GLY A 184 -7.30 13.93 -3.88
C GLY A 184 -5.86 13.86 -4.36
N SER A 185 -4.87 13.88 -3.46
CA SER A 185 -3.46 13.63 -3.79
C SER A 185 -3.04 12.19 -3.47
N LEU A 186 -1.99 11.75 -4.15
CA LEU A 186 -1.38 10.42 -4.03
C LEU A 186 0.05 10.56 -3.53
N VAL A 187 0.49 9.64 -2.67
CA VAL A 187 1.89 9.54 -2.28
C VAL A 187 2.37 8.10 -2.31
N GLY A 188 3.58 7.86 -2.83
CA GLY A 188 4.32 6.61 -2.69
C GLY A 188 5.42 6.76 -1.64
N ILE A 189 5.38 5.95 -0.57
CA ILE A 189 6.39 5.98 0.51
C ILE A 189 6.96 4.58 0.79
N PRO A 190 8.23 4.45 1.23
CA PRO A 190 8.82 3.17 1.62
C PRO A 190 8.35 2.78 3.03
N SER A 191 7.05 2.48 3.18
CA SER A 191 6.39 2.36 4.49
C SER A 191 6.93 1.21 5.35
N GLY A 192 7.60 0.23 4.74
CA GLY A 192 8.23 -0.90 5.41
C GLY A 192 9.52 -0.54 6.17
N VAL A 193 10.14 0.61 5.87
CA VAL A 193 11.40 1.05 6.49
C VAL A 193 11.39 2.49 6.99
N CYS A 194 10.48 3.33 6.49
CA CYS A 194 10.38 4.72 6.91
C CYS A 194 9.23 4.90 7.91
N ARG A 195 9.55 5.38 9.12
CA ARG A 195 8.58 5.75 10.14
C ARG A 195 7.76 6.92 9.64
N HIS A 196 6.43 6.78 9.66
CA HIS A 196 5.52 7.77 9.13
C HIS A 196 4.23 7.90 9.95
N SER A 197 3.59 9.05 9.82
CA SER A 197 2.30 9.39 10.46
C SER A 197 1.61 10.51 9.69
N ASN A 198 0.44 10.96 10.15
CA ASN A 198 -0.12 12.23 9.72
C ASN A 198 -0.56 13.09 10.91
N THR A 199 -0.59 14.41 10.72
CA THR A 199 -1.09 15.33 11.75
C THR A 199 -2.60 15.20 11.89
N THR A 200 -3.12 15.66 13.03
CA THR A 200 -4.57 15.78 13.23
C THR A 200 -5.18 16.77 12.24
N ILE A 201 -6.47 16.61 11.98
CA ILE A 201 -7.32 17.57 11.26
C ILE A 201 -8.29 18.26 12.24
N GLY A 202 -9.02 19.28 11.78
CA GLY A 202 -10.07 19.94 12.55
C GLY A 202 -11.31 19.06 12.80
N LYS A 203 -12.51 19.68 12.79
CA LYS A 203 -13.81 18.98 12.83
C LYS A 203 -14.23 18.39 11.47
N GLU A 204 -13.26 18.26 10.59
CA GLU A 204 -13.37 17.90 9.17
C GLU A 204 -13.34 16.38 8.97
N THR A 205 -13.38 15.94 7.71
CA THR A 205 -13.34 14.51 7.38
C THR A 205 -12.08 14.12 6.62
N ARG A 206 -11.49 12.99 6.99
CA ARG A 206 -10.36 12.39 6.30
C ARG A 206 -10.46 10.88 6.29
N TYR A 207 -10.30 10.35 5.09
CA TYR A 207 -10.23 8.94 4.76
C TYR A 207 -8.91 8.67 4.05
N SER A 208 -8.61 7.39 3.80
CA SER A 208 -7.52 7.06 2.87
C SER A 208 -7.72 5.70 2.26
N PHE A 209 -7.17 5.54 1.06
CA PHE A 209 -7.08 4.29 0.35
C PHE A 209 -5.60 3.99 0.10
N THR A 210 -5.19 2.76 0.39
CA THR A 210 -3.78 2.39 0.37
C THR A 210 -3.58 1.10 -0.40
N GLN A 211 -2.57 1.03 -1.27
CA GLN A 211 -2.16 -0.19 -1.96
C GLN A 211 -0.70 -0.51 -1.61
N TYR A 212 -0.42 -1.76 -1.28
CA TYR A 212 0.90 -2.15 -0.78
C TYR A 212 1.21 -3.63 -1.04
N ALA A 213 2.46 -3.99 -0.78
CA ALA A 213 3.00 -5.32 -1.00
C ALA A 213 3.52 -5.93 0.30
N PRO A 214 2.85 -6.97 0.85
CA PRO A 214 3.40 -7.75 1.95
C PRO A 214 4.69 -8.47 1.52
N GLY A 215 5.80 -8.28 2.23
CA GLY A 215 7.09 -8.86 1.88
C GLY A 215 7.10 -10.39 1.94
N ALA A 216 6.25 -10.99 2.78
CA ALA A 216 6.12 -12.44 2.89
C ALA A 216 5.56 -13.12 1.63
N ASN A 217 4.79 -12.39 0.79
CA ASN A 217 4.35 -12.90 -0.51
C ASN A 217 5.54 -13.03 -1.47
N PHE A 218 6.44 -12.04 -1.46
CA PHE A 218 7.63 -12.03 -2.32
C PHE A 218 8.62 -13.09 -1.87
N ARG A 219 8.86 -13.19 -0.56
CA ARG A 219 9.70 -14.24 0.01
C ARG A 219 9.21 -15.65 -0.35
N TRP A 220 7.90 -15.88 -0.31
CA TRP A 220 7.32 -17.15 -0.73
C TRP A 220 7.67 -17.50 -2.19
N VAL A 221 7.56 -16.54 -3.10
CA VAL A 221 7.95 -16.71 -4.51
C VAL A 221 9.46 -16.92 -4.64
N ASP A 222 10.27 -16.08 -3.98
CA ASP A 222 11.73 -16.13 -3.99
C ASP A 222 12.27 -17.49 -3.50
N HIS A 223 11.58 -18.10 -2.54
CA HIS A 223 11.93 -19.40 -1.96
C HIS A 223 11.42 -20.60 -2.76
N GLY A 224 10.76 -20.38 -3.91
CA GLY A 224 10.22 -21.46 -4.74
C GLY A 224 8.90 -22.04 -4.21
N PHE A 225 8.05 -21.19 -3.65
CA PHE A 225 6.71 -21.54 -3.14
C PHE A 225 6.71 -22.48 -1.94
N GLN A 226 7.60 -22.22 -0.99
CA GLN A 226 7.68 -22.92 0.29
C GLN A 226 7.94 -21.94 1.44
N THR A 227 7.77 -22.40 2.68
CA THR A 227 7.98 -21.55 3.86
C THR A 227 9.45 -21.18 4.02
N GLU A 228 9.74 -20.14 4.79
CA GLU A 228 11.14 -19.77 5.10
C GLU A 228 11.83 -20.88 5.88
N GLU A 229 11.11 -21.55 6.78
CA GLU A 229 11.63 -22.69 7.53
C GLU A 229 12.02 -23.85 6.60
N ALA A 230 11.17 -24.19 5.62
CA ALA A 230 11.46 -25.26 4.66
C ALA A 230 12.61 -24.90 3.72
N TYR A 231 12.68 -23.66 3.24
CA TYR A 231 13.76 -23.19 2.36
C TYR A 231 15.12 -23.19 3.06
N LEU A 232 15.16 -22.80 4.34
CA LEU A 232 16.40 -22.65 5.11
C LEU A 232 16.88 -23.93 5.80
N ASP A 233 16.24 -25.08 5.54
CA ASP A 233 16.61 -26.37 6.14
C ASP A 233 17.98 -26.86 5.63
N SER A 234 18.41 -26.46 4.43
CA SER A 234 19.76 -26.76 3.93
C SER A 234 20.80 -25.71 4.36
N PRO A 235 22.01 -26.13 4.81
CA PRO A 235 23.10 -25.21 5.13
C PRO A 235 23.47 -24.28 3.98
N GLU A 236 23.39 -24.77 2.74
CA GLU A 236 23.68 -24.01 1.52
C GLU A 236 22.67 -22.88 1.31
N ALA A 237 21.36 -23.18 1.43
CA ALA A 237 20.31 -22.17 1.30
C ALA A 237 20.39 -21.15 2.43
N LEU A 238 20.65 -21.61 3.67
CA LEU A 238 20.84 -20.72 4.81
C LEU A 238 22.01 -19.75 4.59
N GLN A 239 23.13 -20.24 4.07
CA GLN A 239 24.29 -19.40 3.81
C GLN A 239 24.04 -18.43 2.64
N ALA A 240 23.39 -18.90 1.57
CA ALA A 240 22.99 -18.06 0.43
C ALA A 240 22.04 -16.94 0.86
N GLU A 241 21.02 -17.27 1.68
CA GLU A 241 20.06 -16.29 2.20
C GLU A 241 20.73 -15.22 3.07
N LYS A 242 21.70 -15.60 3.91
CA LYS A 242 22.47 -14.64 4.72
C LYS A 242 23.22 -13.63 3.85
N ILE A 243 23.91 -14.10 2.83
CA ILE A 243 24.65 -13.24 1.89
C ILE A 243 23.67 -12.35 1.14
N TRP A 244 22.59 -12.92 0.62
CA TRP A 244 21.60 -12.16 -0.14
C TRP A 244 20.90 -11.10 0.70
N LYS A 245 20.53 -11.39 1.96
CA LYS A 245 19.94 -10.42 2.90
C LYS A 245 20.83 -9.19 3.12
N GLN A 246 22.16 -9.35 3.13
CA GLN A 246 23.11 -8.23 3.28
C GLN A 246 23.13 -7.30 2.05
N GLU A 247 22.88 -7.85 0.86
CA GLU A 247 22.93 -7.12 -0.42
C GLU A 247 21.54 -6.67 -0.92
N ARG A 248 20.46 -7.18 -0.31
CA ARG A 248 19.07 -6.94 -0.74
C ARG A 248 18.70 -5.47 -0.78
N TRP A 249 19.26 -4.64 0.10
CA TRP A 249 19.02 -3.19 0.09
C TRP A 249 19.62 -2.53 -1.16
N LYS A 250 20.81 -2.95 -1.63
CA LYS A 250 21.43 -2.42 -2.85
C LYS A 250 20.60 -2.78 -4.08
N MET A 251 20.15 -4.04 -4.15
CA MET A 251 19.23 -4.48 -5.20
C MET A 251 17.95 -3.64 -5.20
N GLY A 252 17.32 -3.50 -4.03
CA GLY A 252 16.10 -2.71 -3.87
C GLY A 252 16.27 -1.25 -4.28
N LEU A 253 17.39 -0.61 -3.92
CA LEU A 253 17.71 0.75 -4.36
C LEU A 253 17.94 0.83 -5.87
N GLY A 254 18.58 -0.18 -6.48
CA GLY A 254 18.79 -0.25 -7.93
C GLY A 254 17.48 -0.38 -8.74
N LEU A 255 16.36 -0.72 -8.10
CA LEU A 255 15.05 -0.73 -8.75
C LEU A 255 14.43 0.67 -8.86
N PHE A 256 14.97 1.67 -8.17
CA PHE A 256 14.49 3.04 -8.29
C PHE A 256 15.11 3.75 -9.49
N SER A 257 14.34 4.59 -10.16
CA SER A 257 14.82 5.50 -11.18
C SER A 257 15.67 6.60 -10.54
N THR A 258 16.70 7.01 -11.27
CA THR A 258 17.43 8.24 -10.98
C THR A 258 16.69 9.44 -11.58
N LEU A 259 16.98 10.64 -11.10
CA LEU A 259 16.39 11.87 -11.64
C LEU A 259 16.82 12.11 -13.10
N GLU A 260 18.04 11.73 -13.45
CA GLU A 260 18.56 11.75 -14.82
C GLU A 260 17.76 10.81 -15.75
N GLU A 261 17.49 9.57 -15.31
CA GLU A 261 16.64 8.63 -16.07
C GLU A 261 15.22 9.17 -16.27
N LEU A 262 14.74 10.05 -15.40
CA LEU A 262 13.45 10.73 -15.50
C LEU A 262 13.49 12.03 -16.30
N GLY A 263 14.67 12.43 -16.82
CA GLY A 263 14.86 13.68 -17.53
C GLY A 263 14.69 14.93 -16.65
N LEU A 264 14.82 14.78 -15.32
CA LEU A 264 14.75 15.87 -14.36
C LEU A 264 16.17 16.40 -14.10
N ASP A 265 16.43 17.62 -14.55
CA ASP A 265 17.69 18.29 -14.28
C ASP A 265 17.77 18.67 -12.80
N VAL A 266 18.63 17.96 -12.08
CA VAL A 266 19.08 18.38 -10.76
C VAL A 266 20.34 19.19 -10.96
N GLY A 267 20.16 20.45 -11.32
CA GLY A 267 21.23 21.44 -11.31
C GLY A 267 21.98 21.34 -9.98
N ARG A 268 23.17 20.74 -10.03
CA ARG A 268 24.12 20.70 -8.93
C ARG A 268 25.01 21.92 -8.99
#